data_AF-A0A9P5XAV3-F1
#
_entry.id   AF-A0A9P5XAV3-F1
#
_cell.length_a   1.000
_cell.length_b   1.000
_cell.length_c   1.000
_cell.angle_alpha   90.00
_cell.angle_beta   90.00
_cell.angle_gamma   90.00
#
_symmetry.space_group_name_H-M   'P 1'
#
loop_
_entity.id
_entity.type
_entity.pdbx_description
1 polymer ?
#
loop_
_entity_poly.entity_id
_entity_poly.type
_entity_poly.pdbx_seq_one_letter_code
_entity_poly.pdbx_strand_id
1 'polypeptide(L)'
;MKMHCYLREWGIECRKHVGFIRGTIQKMINHSFSSLCAQSQRKLSKSHSGSMKKEAVLWLGYHAFREILSRKPSRYKALIMWLKSEMHSSRYRMCEKKLRTVVRDGLLGMEDIAY
;
A
#
# COMPACT_ATOMS: atom_id res chain seq x y z
N MET A 1 0.51 -9.05 5.32
CA MET A 1 0.39 -10.52 5.44
C MET A 1 -1.05 -11.03 5.35
N LYS A 2 -2.04 -10.45 6.06
CA LYS A 2 -3.44 -10.94 6.08
C LYS A 2 -4.05 -11.27 4.71
N MET A 3 -3.92 -10.38 3.72
CA MET A 3 -4.44 -10.63 2.36
C MET A 3 -3.87 -11.91 1.72
N HIS A 4 -2.58 -12.20 1.91
CA HIS A 4 -1.98 -13.42 1.40
C HIS A 4 -2.58 -14.66 2.06
N CYS A 5 -2.77 -14.63 3.39
CA CYS A 5 -3.39 -15.72 4.13
C CYS A 5 -4.81 -15.98 3.66
N TYR A 6 -5.64 -14.94 3.53
CA TYR A 6 -7.02 -15.09 3.03
C TYR A 6 -7.10 -15.67 1.62
N LEU A 7 -6.28 -15.16 0.69
CA LEU A 7 -6.26 -15.69 -0.68
C LEU A 7 -5.84 -17.15 -0.73
N ARG A 8 -4.92 -17.57 0.14
CA ARG A 8 -4.46 -18.95 0.26
C ARG A 8 -5.53 -19.84 0.88
N GLU A 9 -6.11 -19.44 1.99
CA GLU A 9 -7.11 -20.21 2.74
C GLU A 9 -8.41 -20.37 1.96
N TRP A 10 -8.78 -19.38 1.14
CA TRP A 10 -9.95 -19.46 0.26
C TRP A 10 -9.65 -20.14 -1.08
N GLY A 11 -8.42 -20.63 -1.31
CA GLY A 11 -8.05 -21.29 -2.55
C GLY A 11 -8.12 -20.40 -3.80
N ILE A 12 -8.07 -19.07 -3.63
CA ILE A 12 -8.22 -18.13 -4.76
C ILE A 12 -6.95 -18.12 -5.60
N GLU A 13 -7.07 -18.58 -6.84
CA GLU A 13 -5.97 -18.55 -7.79
C GLU A 13 -5.72 -17.12 -8.29
N CYS A 14 -4.66 -16.50 -7.75
CA CYS A 14 -4.36 -15.08 -7.97
C CYS A 14 -4.16 -14.71 -9.44
N ARG A 15 -3.73 -15.67 -10.27
CA ARG A 15 -3.52 -15.48 -11.72
C ARG A 15 -4.84 -15.36 -12.49
N LYS A 16 -5.90 -16.06 -12.06
CA LYS A 16 -7.23 -16.02 -12.68
C LYS A 16 -8.07 -14.83 -12.20
N HIS A 17 -7.84 -14.37 -10.97
CA HIS A 17 -8.64 -13.33 -10.32
C HIS A 17 -7.89 -12.00 -10.13
N VAL A 18 -6.99 -11.65 -11.05
CA VAL A 18 -6.16 -10.44 -10.95
C VAL A 18 -7.03 -9.17 -10.82
N GLY A 19 -8.10 -9.04 -11.61
CA GLY A 19 -8.99 -7.86 -11.57
C GLY A 19 -9.67 -7.69 -10.20
N PHE A 20 -10.21 -8.77 -9.66
CA PHE A 20 -10.81 -8.78 -8.32
C PHE A 20 -9.80 -8.37 -7.24
N ILE A 21 -8.59 -8.93 -7.29
CA ILE A 21 -7.53 -8.62 -6.33
C ILE A 21 -7.09 -7.16 -6.43
N ARG A 22 -6.92 -6.62 -7.66
CA ARG A 22 -6.62 -5.20 -7.89
C ARG A 22 -7.68 -4.29 -7.28
N GLY A 23 -8.96 -4.57 -7.56
CA GLY A 23 -10.08 -3.80 -7.02
C GLY A 23 -10.12 -3.85 -5.49
N THR A 24 -9.81 -5.01 -4.90
CA THR A 24 -9.73 -5.18 -3.44
C THR A 24 -8.59 -4.35 -2.84
N ILE A 25 -7.40 -4.38 -3.45
CA ILE A 25 -6.26 -3.53 -3.02
C ILE A 25 -6.64 -2.05 -3.05
N GLN A 26 -7.23 -1.58 -4.14
CA GLN A 26 -7.65 -0.18 -4.27
C GLN A 26 -8.69 0.20 -3.23
N LYS A 27 -9.70 -0.65 -2.98
CA LYS A 27 -10.72 -0.42 -1.95
C LYS A 27 -10.09 -0.34 -0.56
N MET A 28 -9.19 -1.26 -0.21
CA MET A 28 -8.50 -1.25 1.09
C MET A 28 -7.70 0.05 1.29
N ILE A 29 -6.95 0.49 0.28
CA ILE A 29 -6.15 1.71 0.40
C ILE A 29 -7.04 2.96 0.52
N ASN A 30 -8.11 3.04 -0.27
CA ASN A 30 -9.07 4.14 -0.17
C ASN A 30 -9.76 4.16 1.20
N HIS A 31 -10.13 2.99 1.73
CA HIS A 31 -10.69 2.87 3.07
C HIS A 31 -9.69 3.33 4.15
N SER A 32 -8.42 2.94 4.03
CA SER A 32 -7.36 3.41 4.93
C SER A 32 -7.20 4.93 4.86
N PHE A 33 -7.24 5.54 3.68
CA PHE A 33 -7.23 6.99 3.53
C PHE A 33 -8.41 7.65 4.25
N SER A 34 -9.64 7.18 4.02
CA SER A 34 -10.82 7.70 4.71
C SER A 34 -10.72 7.57 6.23
N SER A 35 -10.22 6.44 6.71
CA SER A 35 -9.99 6.21 8.15
C SER A 35 -8.94 7.17 8.72
N LEU A 36 -7.83 7.39 8.02
CA LEU A 36 -6.80 8.36 8.41
C LEU A 36 -7.33 9.79 8.44
N CYS A 37 -8.13 10.19 7.44
CA CYS A 37 -8.80 11.48 7.42
C CYS A 37 -9.74 11.66 8.62
N ALA A 38 -10.57 10.66 8.91
CA ALA A 38 -11.47 10.69 10.06
C ALA A 38 -10.71 10.75 11.39
N GLN A 39 -9.60 10.01 11.53
CA GLN A 39 -8.74 10.06 12.71
C GLN A 39 -8.05 11.42 12.85
N SER A 40 -7.57 11.99 11.74
CA SER A 40 -6.96 13.31 11.71
C SER A 40 -7.97 14.37 12.16
N GLN A 41 -9.19 14.38 11.60
CA GLN A 41 -10.25 15.30 12.02
C GLN A 41 -10.58 15.19 13.51
N ARG A 42 -10.61 13.97 14.08
CA ARG A 42 -10.80 13.79 15.52
C ARG A 42 -9.65 14.37 16.34
N LYS A 43 -8.40 14.22 15.89
CA LYS A 43 -7.17 14.69 16.56
C LYS A 43 -6.88 16.18 16.34
N LEU A 44 -7.42 16.78 15.27
CA LEU A 44 -7.29 18.21 14.96
C LEU A 44 -7.97 19.14 15.97
N SER A 45 -8.76 18.59 16.90
CA SER A 45 -9.15 19.28 18.13
C SER A 45 -7.97 19.60 19.08
N LYS A 46 -6.76 19.08 18.83
CA LYS A 46 -5.62 19.13 19.78
C LYS A 46 -4.25 19.53 19.22
N SER A 47 -4.15 20.15 18.03
CA SER A 47 -2.94 20.77 17.43
C SER A 47 -2.40 20.05 16.16
N HIS A 48 -2.02 20.87 15.18
CA HIS A 48 -1.38 20.59 13.87
C HIS A 48 -2.25 20.06 12.70
N SER A 49 -2.71 21.01 11.87
CA SER A 49 -3.45 20.84 10.60
C SER A 49 -2.57 20.51 9.39
N GLY A 50 -1.95 19.33 9.40
CA GLY A 50 -1.41 18.73 8.18
C GLY A 50 -2.51 18.04 7.37
N SER A 51 -3.02 18.67 6.31
CA SER A 51 -3.93 17.99 5.37
C SER A 51 -3.17 16.87 4.64
N MET A 52 -3.56 15.62 4.90
CA MET A 52 -2.91 14.44 4.33
C MET A 52 -3.28 14.32 2.84
N LYS A 53 -2.28 14.38 1.96
CA LYS A 53 -2.50 14.21 0.53
C LYS A 53 -2.90 12.78 0.20
N LYS A 54 -4.02 12.60 -0.49
CA LYS A 54 -4.55 11.28 -0.89
C LYS A 54 -3.53 10.49 -1.70
N GLU A 55 -2.81 11.17 -2.59
CA GLU A 55 -1.80 10.59 -3.47
C GLU A 55 -0.63 9.98 -2.69
N ALA A 56 -0.25 10.59 -1.56
CA ALA A 56 0.79 10.08 -0.69
C ALA A 56 0.37 8.76 -0.03
N VAL A 57 -0.87 8.70 0.49
CA VAL A 57 -1.43 7.49 1.10
C VAL A 57 -1.61 6.38 0.08
N LEU A 58 -2.10 6.73 -1.12
CA LEU A 58 -2.23 5.79 -2.23
C LEU A 58 -0.88 5.18 -2.60
N TRP A 59 0.13 6.03 -2.81
CA TRP A 59 1.47 5.58 -3.17
C TRP A 59 2.09 4.69 -2.10
N LEU A 60 2.00 5.07 -0.81
CA LEU A 60 2.47 4.24 0.31
C LEU A 60 1.72 2.90 0.38
N GLY A 61 0.42 2.91 0.17
CA GLY A 61 -0.40 1.70 0.12
C GLY A 61 0.09 0.76 -0.98
N TYR A 62 0.25 1.25 -2.21
CA TYR A 62 0.78 0.45 -3.32
C TYR A 62 2.20 -0.05 -3.05
N HIS A 63 3.07 0.78 -2.47
CA HIS A 63 4.42 0.38 -2.07
C HIS A 63 4.38 -0.80 -1.08
N ALA A 64 3.56 -0.71 -0.02
CA ALA A 64 3.44 -1.76 0.98
C ALA A 64 2.90 -3.08 0.39
N PHE A 65 1.89 -3.03 -0.48
CA PHE A 65 1.40 -4.22 -1.17
C PHE A 65 2.46 -4.80 -2.11
N ARG A 66 3.19 -3.96 -2.85
CA ARG A 66 4.27 -4.41 -3.73
C ARG A 66 5.34 -5.15 -2.92
N GLU A 67 5.77 -4.59 -1.80
CA GLU A 67 6.82 -5.17 -0.96
C GLU A 67 6.41 -6.55 -0.43
N ILE A 68 5.22 -6.66 0.15
CA ILE A 68 4.71 -7.92 0.71
C ILE A 68 4.51 -8.97 -0.39
N LEU A 69 3.92 -8.60 -1.52
CA LEU A 69 3.65 -9.54 -2.61
C LEU A 69 4.92 -9.95 -3.37
N SER A 70 5.95 -9.08 -3.39
CA SER A 70 7.24 -9.37 -4.02
C SER A 70 8.00 -10.50 -3.33
N ARG A 71 7.70 -10.80 -2.06
CA ARG A 71 8.21 -11.99 -1.35
C ARG A 71 7.70 -13.31 -1.94
N LYS A 72 6.68 -13.29 -2.80
CA LYS A 72 6.07 -14.48 -3.45
C LYS A 72 5.80 -14.23 -4.94
N PRO A 73 6.84 -13.97 -5.74
CA PRO A 73 6.68 -13.43 -7.10
C PRO A 73 6.00 -14.39 -8.06
N SER A 74 6.19 -15.70 -7.91
CA SER A 74 5.58 -16.73 -8.76
C SER A 74 4.04 -16.70 -8.74
N ARG A 75 3.44 -16.34 -7.60
CA ARG A 75 1.99 -16.26 -7.40
C ARG A 75 1.41 -14.90 -7.80
N TYR A 76 2.18 -13.83 -7.60
CA TYR A 76 1.69 -12.45 -7.69
C TYR A 76 2.29 -11.62 -8.84
N LYS A 77 3.01 -12.24 -9.80
CA LYS A 77 3.72 -11.55 -10.89
C LYS A 77 2.88 -10.45 -11.58
N ALA A 78 1.66 -10.77 -12.01
CA ALA A 78 0.78 -9.81 -12.71
C ALA A 78 0.35 -8.62 -11.84
N LEU A 79 0.23 -8.83 -10.52
CA LEU A 79 -0.10 -7.78 -9.56
C LEU A 79 1.12 -6.93 -9.23
N ILE A 80 2.30 -7.53 -9.08
CA ILE A 80 3.55 -6.82 -8.86
C ILE A 80 3.87 -5.90 -10.04
N MET A 81 3.70 -6.39 -11.28
CA MET A 81 3.91 -5.57 -12.48
C MET A 81 2.94 -4.38 -12.54
N TRP A 82 1.66 -4.61 -12.23
CA TRP A 82 0.69 -3.53 -12.16
C TRP A 82 1.01 -2.52 -11.07
N LEU A 83 1.36 -2.95 -9.86
CA LEU A 83 1.76 -2.06 -8.77
C LEU A 83 2.97 -1.21 -9.15
N LYS A 84 3.99 -1.80 -9.78
CA LYS A 84 5.13 -1.06 -10.32
C LYS A 84 4.68 -0.01 -11.33
N SER A 85 3.87 -0.39 -12.32
CA SER A 85 3.37 0.55 -13.33
C SER A 85 2.57 1.70 -12.71
N GLU A 86 1.69 1.40 -11.75
CA GLU A 86 0.86 2.39 -11.08
C GLU A 86 1.72 3.38 -10.29
N MET A 87 2.71 2.89 -9.55
CA MET A 87 3.61 3.73 -8.73
C MET A 87 4.49 4.67 -9.55
N HIS A 88 4.90 4.27 -10.76
CA HIS A 88 5.73 5.08 -11.66
C HIS A 88 4.92 6.09 -12.50
N SER A 89 3.59 6.12 -12.34
CA SER A 89 2.72 7.11 -12.98
C SER A 89 3.12 8.54 -12.61
N SER A 90 2.95 9.47 -13.54
CA SER A 90 3.16 10.92 -13.31
C SER A 90 2.41 11.43 -12.09
N ARG A 91 1.25 10.84 -11.78
CA ARG A 91 0.42 11.13 -10.59
C ARG A 91 1.19 11.03 -9.28
N TYR A 92 2.12 10.08 -9.16
CA TYR A 92 2.81 9.80 -7.90
C TYR A 92 4.27 10.22 -7.86
N ARG A 93 4.82 10.73 -8.97
CA ARG A 93 6.25 11.10 -9.10
C ARG A 93 6.74 12.03 -8.00
N MET A 94 5.95 13.04 -7.62
CA MET A 94 6.32 13.96 -6.54
C MET A 94 6.25 13.27 -5.17
N CYS A 95 5.27 12.41 -4.94
CA CYS A 95 5.11 11.68 -3.69
C CYS A 95 6.26 10.68 -3.51
N GLU A 96 6.63 9.94 -4.56
CA GLU A 96 7.77 9.03 -4.54
C GLU A 96 9.05 9.74 -4.08
N LYS A 97 9.38 10.89 -4.69
CA LYS A 97 10.59 11.64 -4.32
C LYS A 97 10.60 12.04 -2.84
N LYS A 98 9.46 12.51 -2.31
CA LYS A 98 9.36 12.98 -0.93
C LYS A 98 9.33 11.84 0.09
N LEU A 99 8.70 10.72 -0.26
CA LEU A 99 8.44 9.62 0.67
C LEU A 99 9.50 8.52 0.60
N ARG A 100 10.37 8.51 -0.41
CA ARG A 100 11.43 7.50 -0.55
C ARG A 100 12.30 7.39 0.70
N THR A 101 12.67 8.51 1.31
CA THR A 101 13.45 8.53 2.56
C THR A 101 12.68 7.86 3.69
N VAL A 102 11.43 8.27 3.93
CA VAL A 102 10.57 7.71 4.97
C VAL A 102 10.37 6.20 4.79
N VAL A 103 10.15 5.76 3.55
CA VAL A 103 10.00 4.34 3.23
C VAL A 103 11.28 3.56 3.52
N ARG A 104 12.44 4.08 3.10
CA ARG A 104 13.73 3.42 3.37
C ARG A 104 13.96 3.26 4.87
N ASP A 105 13.78 4.34 5.62
CA ASP A 105 14.03 4.33 7.07
C ASP A 105 13.03 3.40 7.79
N GLY A 106 11.77 3.37 7.32
CA GLY A 106 10.76 2.44 7.83
C GLY A 106 11.02 0.98 7.48
N LEU A 107 11.62 0.68 6.32
CA LEU A 107 12.00 -0.68 5.95
C LEU A 107 13.18 -1.17 6.81
N LEU A 108 14.20 -0.34 7.02
CA LEU A 108 15.32 -0.64 7.90
C LEU A 108 14.82 -0.95 9.32
N GLY A 109 13.96 -0.11 9.88
CA GLY A 109 13.38 -0.39 11.20
C GLY A 109 12.48 -1.64 11.25
N MET A 110 11.92 -2.10 10.13
CA MET A 110 11.16 -3.36 10.09
C MET A 110 12.05 -4.60 10.04
N GLU A 111 13.28 -4.49 9.54
CA GLU A 111 14.28 -5.57 9.60
C GLU A 111 14.74 -5.78 11.05
N ASP A 112 14.87 -4.71 11.82
CA ASP A 112 15.24 -4.76 13.25
C ASP A 112 14.15 -5.39 14.15
N ILE A 113 12.89 -5.33 13.74
CA ILE A 113 11.74 -5.88 14.49
C ILE A 113 11.46 -7.34 14.09
N ALA A 114 12.05 -7.84 13.00
CA ALA A 114 11.89 -9.21 12.54
C ALA A 114 12.89 -10.15 13.24
N TYR A 115 12.78 -10.27 14.57
CA TYR A 115 13.39 -11.32 15.38
C TYR A 115 12.30 -12.17 16.04
#